data_AF-Q9AK05-F1
#
_entry.id   AF-Q9AK05-F1
#
_cell.length_a   1.000
_cell.length_b   1.000
_cell.length_c   1.000
_cell.angle_alpha   90.00
_cell.angle_beta   90.00
_cell.angle_gamma   90.00
#
_symmetry.space_group_name_H-M   'P 1'
#
loop_
_entity.id
_entity.type
_entity.pdbx_description
1 polymer ?
#
loop_
_entity_poly.entity_id
_entity_poly.type
_entity_poly.pdbx_seq_one_letter_code
_entity_poly.pdbx_strand_id
1 'polypeptide(L)'
;MTRILGGLPAAARGVLLETDWASHRHAYGSGEDIPVALCSLLDKDAGVRSEALAVLDMGVLHQGSLYTVTAPAALFVAAILDHPLCLAEHEGHLPWDDGPPRSLRAALLDWLGQVAESAAYGEDPARDRANWEWQPWHEDTRGKRDPDELAALQACRDIRPALYDAVEPFLSSCDPHIYASALGAALPLLSAPALADRVPRAAALLRGRLGTMTGRRERASVARALSLWGMDTSDLLADSDPAVRVCAALGPVRVDRPRALAVLLDALRDPRTTDGWFPEPLRGVDGCFRFTVLRSALDLAVSFEEVAAVTTAMVAAGRRSVVDHERGPILFRAFPGGYEPAHSLTSAQRALLGAFVDTDETTGSIGGNWLWFRAAGLPENREGIAALLRTYP
;
A
#
# COMPACT_ATOMS: atom_id res chain seq x y z
N MET A 1 33.87 17.59 -6.02
CA MET A 1 32.61 18.38 -6.00
C MET A 1 32.49 19.37 -7.16
N THR A 2 33.46 20.24 -7.46
CA THR A 2 33.28 21.32 -8.48
C THR A 2 32.93 20.83 -9.90
N ARG A 3 33.45 19.68 -10.33
CA ARG A 3 33.13 19.07 -11.64
C ARG A 3 31.77 18.34 -11.66
N ILE A 4 31.31 17.90 -10.48
CA ILE A 4 30.05 17.20 -10.25
C ILE A 4 28.87 18.19 -10.23
N LEU A 5 29.09 19.39 -9.67
CA LEU A 5 28.07 20.45 -9.59
C LEU A 5 27.73 21.12 -10.93
N GLY A 6 28.58 20.98 -11.96
CA GLY A 6 28.43 21.71 -13.23
C GLY A 6 27.24 21.24 -14.09
N GLY A 7 26.79 20.00 -13.92
CA GLY A 7 25.68 19.40 -14.68
C GLY A 7 24.36 19.29 -13.92
N LEU A 8 24.35 19.68 -12.63
CA LEU A 8 23.16 19.52 -11.79
C LEU A 8 22.14 20.65 -12.00
N PRO A 9 20.84 20.34 -12.01
CA PRO A 9 19.77 21.35 -11.88
C PRO A 9 19.99 22.26 -10.68
N ALA A 10 19.59 23.53 -10.79
CA ALA A 10 19.79 24.51 -9.72
C ALA A 10 19.17 24.08 -8.39
N ALA A 11 17.97 23.51 -8.42
CA ALA A 11 17.29 22.97 -7.23
C ALA A 11 18.09 21.83 -6.58
N ALA A 12 18.62 20.89 -7.36
CA ALA A 12 19.44 19.79 -6.86
C ALA A 12 20.74 20.30 -6.21
N ARG A 13 21.37 21.34 -6.78
CA ARG A 13 22.54 21.99 -6.18
C ARG A 13 22.21 22.70 -4.88
N GLY A 14 21.07 23.38 -4.81
CA GLY A 14 20.59 24.02 -3.58
C GLY A 14 20.48 23.01 -2.45
N VAL A 15 19.79 21.88 -2.69
CA VAL A 15 19.67 20.80 -1.71
C VAL A 15 21.03 20.30 -1.23
N LEU A 16 21.99 20.04 -2.14
CA LEU A 16 23.32 19.56 -1.75
C LEU A 16 24.10 20.55 -0.87
N LEU A 17 24.00 21.85 -1.16
CA LEU A 17 24.79 22.89 -0.51
C LEU A 17 24.16 23.41 0.79
N GLU A 18 22.83 23.40 0.87
CA GLU A 18 22.07 23.96 2.00
C GLU A 18 21.78 22.92 3.09
N THR A 19 21.91 21.63 2.78
CA THR A 19 21.70 20.55 3.75
C THR A 19 22.99 20.27 4.53
N ASP A 20 22.91 20.28 5.87
CA ASP A 20 23.99 19.81 6.74
C ASP A 20 23.97 18.29 6.87
N TRP A 21 24.46 17.59 5.86
CA TRP A 21 24.40 16.13 5.73
C TRP A 21 24.99 15.37 6.93
N ALA A 22 25.99 15.93 7.61
CA ALA A 22 26.62 15.32 8.79
C ALA A 22 25.69 15.28 10.00
N SER A 23 24.72 16.19 10.07
CA SER A 23 23.70 16.20 11.12
C SER A 23 22.57 15.18 10.87
N HIS A 24 22.44 14.69 9.63
CA HIS A 24 21.44 13.69 9.27
C HIS A 24 21.97 12.27 9.46
N ARG A 25 21.05 11.32 9.58
CA ARG A 25 21.34 9.90 9.74
C ARG A 25 20.58 9.09 8.70
N HIS A 26 21.16 7.96 8.35
CA HIS A 26 20.56 6.88 7.57
C HIS A 26 20.65 5.57 8.38
N ALA A 27 20.17 4.44 7.85
CA ALA A 27 20.12 3.16 8.57
C ALA A 27 21.45 2.71 9.21
N TYR A 28 22.57 2.99 8.54
CA TYR A 28 23.90 2.57 8.99
C TYR A 28 24.75 3.63 9.71
N GLY A 29 24.21 4.82 10.02
CA GLY A 29 25.02 5.89 10.65
C GLY A 29 24.75 7.29 10.12
N SER A 30 25.83 8.08 10.02
CA SER A 30 25.85 9.47 9.56
C SER A 30 25.53 9.58 8.06
N GLY A 31 24.90 10.67 7.62
CA GLY A 31 24.58 10.94 6.22
C GLY A 31 25.68 11.61 5.39
N GLU A 32 26.91 11.73 5.89
CA GLU A 32 28.02 12.41 5.20
C GLU A 32 28.39 11.84 3.83
N ASP A 33 28.11 10.55 3.60
CA ASP A 33 28.38 9.83 2.36
C ASP A 33 27.27 9.98 1.31
N ILE A 34 26.04 10.31 1.73
CA ILE A 34 24.87 10.45 0.86
C ILE A 34 25.04 11.47 -0.27
N PRO A 35 25.66 12.66 -0.07
CA PRO A 35 25.91 13.60 -1.18
C PRO A 35 26.66 12.99 -2.36
N VAL A 36 27.60 12.08 -2.09
CA VAL A 36 28.37 11.40 -3.14
C VAL A 36 27.47 10.45 -3.91
N ALA A 37 26.69 9.62 -3.20
CA ALA A 37 25.72 8.72 -3.82
C ALA A 37 24.69 9.47 -4.67
N LEU A 38 24.11 10.57 -4.16
CA LEU A 38 23.15 11.39 -4.90
C LEU A 38 23.75 11.94 -6.19
N CYS A 39 24.99 12.41 -6.16
CA CYS A 39 25.69 12.86 -7.36
C CYS A 39 25.95 11.72 -8.36
N SER A 40 26.29 10.54 -7.85
CA SER A 40 26.58 9.34 -8.64
C SER A 40 25.37 8.81 -9.42
N LEU A 41 24.14 9.18 -9.04
CA LEU A 41 22.93 8.92 -9.86
C LEU A 41 23.02 9.51 -11.27
N LEU A 42 23.86 10.54 -11.46
CA LEU A 42 24.07 11.20 -12.74
C LEU A 42 25.48 10.95 -13.30
N ASP A 43 26.13 9.87 -12.88
CA ASP A 43 27.37 9.42 -13.50
C ASP A 43 27.10 8.83 -14.90
N LYS A 44 28.12 8.87 -15.77
CA LYS A 44 28.05 8.27 -17.10
C LYS A 44 28.14 6.75 -17.03
N ASP A 45 28.82 6.21 -16.03
CA ASP A 45 28.93 4.77 -15.79
C ASP A 45 27.62 4.20 -15.23
N ALA A 46 27.10 3.14 -15.87
CA ALA A 46 25.84 2.52 -15.48
C ALA A 46 25.92 1.77 -14.14
N GLY A 47 27.06 1.14 -13.84
CA GLY A 47 27.29 0.45 -12.58
C GLY A 47 27.33 1.43 -11.41
N VAL A 48 27.96 2.59 -11.60
CA VAL A 48 27.99 3.66 -10.58
C VAL A 48 26.59 4.21 -10.28
N ARG A 49 25.75 4.42 -11.31
CA ARG A 49 24.35 4.85 -11.11
C ARG A 49 23.53 3.78 -10.38
N SER A 50 23.73 2.52 -10.75
CA SER A 50 23.04 1.37 -10.18
C SER A 50 23.36 1.20 -8.69
N GLU A 51 24.65 1.27 -8.32
CA GLU A 51 25.12 1.26 -6.93
C GLU A 51 24.57 2.46 -6.14
N ALA A 52 24.55 3.65 -6.75
CA ALA A 52 24.00 4.85 -6.11
C ALA A 52 22.51 4.71 -5.76
N LEU A 53 21.70 4.10 -6.63
CA LEU A 53 20.30 3.82 -6.30
C LEU A 53 20.19 2.78 -5.18
N ALA A 54 21.04 1.75 -5.19
CA ALA A 54 21.07 0.75 -4.13
C ALA A 54 21.41 1.36 -2.75
N VAL A 55 22.26 2.39 -2.70
CA VAL A 55 22.53 3.14 -1.46
C VAL A 55 21.26 3.86 -0.95
N LEU A 56 20.43 4.39 -1.85
CA LEU A 56 19.15 4.99 -1.45
C LEU A 56 18.20 3.95 -0.87
N ASP A 57 18.08 2.78 -1.50
CA ASP A 57 17.22 1.69 -1.03
C ASP A 57 17.71 1.10 0.30
N MET A 58 19.02 0.88 0.44
CA MET A 58 19.60 0.18 1.59
C MET A 58 19.84 1.09 2.78
N GLY A 59 20.26 2.33 2.55
CA GLY A 59 20.61 3.28 3.60
C GLY A 59 19.49 4.27 3.91
N VAL A 60 18.98 4.94 2.87
CA VAL A 60 18.07 6.09 3.02
C VAL A 60 16.62 5.68 3.27
N LEU A 61 16.17 4.56 2.70
CA LEU A 61 14.82 4.01 2.87
C LEU A 61 14.87 2.52 3.26
N HIS A 62 15.67 2.19 4.28
CA HIS A 62 15.91 0.81 4.68
C HIS A 62 14.62 0.10 5.10
N GLN A 63 14.13 -0.82 4.26
CA GLN A 63 12.90 -1.58 4.50
C GLN A 63 11.68 -0.67 4.78
N GLY A 64 11.61 0.48 4.12
CA GLY A 64 10.53 1.47 4.31
C GLY A 64 10.66 2.33 5.57
N SER A 65 11.72 2.17 6.36
CA SER A 65 11.98 3.05 7.52
C SER A 65 12.46 4.42 7.04
N LEU A 66 11.91 5.48 7.64
CA LEU A 66 12.28 6.86 7.36
C LEU A 66 13.37 7.33 8.34
N TYR A 67 14.40 7.97 7.80
CA TYR A 67 15.49 8.55 8.56
C TYR A 67 15.60 10.05 8.29
N THR A 68 16.34 10.78 9.12
CA THR A 68 16.42 12.23 8.98
C THR A 68 17.03 12.66 7.64
N VAL A 69 17.80 11.79 6.96
CA VAL A 69 18.33 12.06 5.61
C VAL A 69 17.32 11.82 4.47
N THR A 70 16.20 11.13 4.74
CA THR A 70 15.26 10.70 3.69
C THR A 70 14.61 11.88 2.98
N ALA A 71 14.16 12.90 3.71
CA ALA A 71 13.53 14.08 3.13
C ALA A 71 14.48 14.88 2.19
N PRO A 72 15.70 15.28 2.61
CA PRO A 72 16.61 15.99 1.70
C PRO A 72 17.05 15.14 0.51
N ALA A 73 17.27 13.82 0.68
CA ALA A 73 17.55 12.92 -0.44
C ALA A 73 16.38 12.86 -1.44
N ALA A 74 15.14 12.80 -0.95
CA ALA A 74 13.94 12.81 -1.79
C ALA A 74 13.77 14.11 -2.60
N LEU A 75 14.06 15.26 -1.99
CA LEU A 75 14.08 16.55 -2.69
C LEU A 75 15.15 16.59 -3.79
N PHE A 76 16.34 16.04 -3.54
CA PHE A 76 17.37 15.94 -4.57
C PHE A 76 16.91 15.07 -5.74
N VAL A 77 16.36 13.87 -5.45
CA VAL A 77 15.86 12.96 -6.48
C VAL A 77 14.75 13.60 -7.30
N ALA A 78 13.79 14.25 -6.66
CA ALA A 78 12.73 15.00 -7.33
C ALA A 78 13.29 16.07 -8.28
N ALA A 79 14.33 16.79 -7.85
CA ALA A 79 14.96 17.85 -8.62
C ALA A 79 15.73 17.35 -9.87
N ILE A 80 16.09 16.07 -9.95
CA ILE A 80 16.83 15.50 -11.09
C ILE A 80 15.96 14.68 -12.05
N LEU A 81 14.66 14.47 -11.77
CA LEU A 81 13.82 13.59 -12.58
C LEU A 81 13.83 13.95 -14.07
N ASP A 82 13.81 15.24 -14.43
CA ASP A 82 13.83 15.70 -15.83
C ASP A 82 15.25 15.71 -16.46
N HIS A 83 16.28 15.32 -15.71
CA HIS A 83 17.64 15.28 -16.23
C HIS A 83 17.78 14.23 -17.35
N PRO A 84 18.47 14.53 -18.47
CA PRO A 84 18.58 13.60 -19.61
C PRO A 84 19.18 12.24 -19.26
N LEU A 85 20.15 12.18 -18.34
CA LEU A 85 20.74 10.90 -17.90
C LEU A 85 19.74 9.98 -17.20
N CYS A 86 18.63 10.50 -16.66
CA CYS A 86 17.58 9.66 -16.09
C CYS A 86 16.81 8.86 -17.16
N LEU A 87 17.00 9.15 -18.46
CA LEU A 87 16.50 8.29 -19.55
C LEU A 87 17.34 7.04 -19.78
N ALA A 88 18.56 6.97 -19.23
CA ALA A 88 19.41 5.81 -19.40
C ALA A 88 18.76 4.56 -18.77
N GLU A 89 19.04 3.41 -19.35
CA GLU A 89 18.65 2.12 -18.79
C GLU A 89 19.28 1.95 -17.41
N HIS A 90 18.45 1.46 -16.47
CA HIS A 90 18.86 1.11 -15.12
C HIS A 90 19.16 -0.39 -15.07
N GLU A 91 20.36 -0.73 -14.60
CA GLU A 91 20.75 -2.10 -14.31
C GLU A 91 20.47 -2.36 -12.82
N GLY A 92 19.79 -3.45 -12.48
CA GLY A 92 19.57 -3.80 -11.07
C GLY A 92 20.88 -4.14 -10.37
N HIS A 93 21.20 -3.46 -9.27
CA HIS A 93 22.39 -3.75 -8.46
C HIS A 93 22.14 -4.89 -7.46
N LEU A 94 20.93 -4.92 -6.90
CA LEU A 94 20.57 -5.77 -5.78
C LEU A 94 19.95 -7.07 -6.29
N PRO A 95 20.17 -8.22 -5.61
CA PRO A 95 19.60 -9.51 -6.03
C PRO A 95 18.08 -9.56 -6.12
N TRP A 96 17.39 -8.63 -5.46
CA TRP A 96 15.93 -8.50 -5.42
C TRP A 96 15.41 -7.32 -6.27
N ASP A 97 16.27 -6.67 -7.06
CA ASP A 97 15.86 -5.75 -8.13
C ASP A 97 15.76 -6.51 -9.46
N ASP A 98 14.99 -7.59 -9.46
CA ASP A 98 14.73 -8.50 -10.60
C ASP A 98 13.53 -8.05 -11.45
N GLY A 99 13.10 -6.79 -11.27
CA GLY A 99 12.05 -6.18 -12.07
C GLY A 99 12.42 -6.07 -13.57
N PRO A 100 11.44 -5.83 -14.45
CA PRO A 100 11.70 -5.66 -15.86
C PRO A 100 12.65 -4.47 -16.11
N PRO A 101 13.42 -4.48 -17.22
CA PRO A 101 14.26 -3.36 -17.61
C PRO A 101 13.47 -2.05 -17.62
N ARG A 102 14.03 -1.02 -16.99
CA ARG A 102 13.39 0.29 -16.84
C ARG A 102 14.43 1.40 -16.92
N SER A 103 13.98 2.62 -17.22
CA SER A 103 14.88 3.78 -17.14
C SER A 103 15.18 4.14 -15.68
N LEU A 104 16.31 4.80 -15.44
CA LEU A 104 16.63 5.36 -14.12
C LEU A 104 15.51 6.28 -13.62
N ARG A 105 14.86 7.04 -14.50
CA ARG A 105 13.70 7.87 -14.14
C ARG A 105 12.57 7.05 -13.55
N ALA A 106 12.19 5.94 -14.19
CA ALA A 106 11.14 5.07 -13.67
C ALA A 106 11.54 4.50 -12.30
N ALA A 107 12.80 4.09 -12.13
CA ALA A 107 13.31 3.59 -10.85
C ALA A 107 13.29 4.67 -9.75
N LEU A 108 13.69 5.90 -10.06
CA LEU A 108 13.64 7.03 -9.11
C LEU A 108 12.21 7.44 -8.76
N LEU A 109 11.28 7.39 -9.72
CA LEU A 109 9.85 7.60 -9.45
C LEU A 109 9.30 6.52 -8.52
N ASP A 110 9.66 5.25 -8.73
CA ASP A 110 9.26 4.16 -7.84
C ASP A 110 9.83 4.37 -6.43
N TRP A 111 11.09 4.78 -6.31
CA TRP A 111 11.71 5.10 -5.02
C TRP A 111 11.00 6.27 -4.30
N LEU A 112 10.68 7.36 -5.01
CA LEU A 112 9.87 8.45 -4.45
C LEU A 112 8.47 7.98 -4.03
N GLY A 113 7.87 7.04 -4.76
CA GLY A 113 6.61 6.42 -4.38
C GLY A 113 6.71 5.63 -3.06
N GLN A 114 7.79 4.88 -2.87
CA GLN A 114 8.06 4.18 -1.61
C GLN A 114 8.28 5.15 -0.43
N VAL A 115 8.99 6.26 -0.65
CA VAL A 115 9.12 7.33 0.36
C VAL A 115 7.74 7.90 0.72
N ALA A 116 6.91 8.20 -0.27
CA ALA A 116 5.58 8.74 -0.05
C ALA A 116 4.64 7.75 0.66
N GLU A 117 4.72 6.46 0.32
CA GLU A 117 3.98 5.39 1.01
C GLU A 117 4.41 5.24 2.47
N SER A 118 5.72 5.26 2.72
CA SER A 118 6.28 5.24 4.07
C SER A 118 5.86 6.46 4.89
N ALA A 119 5.79 7.64 4.27
CA ALA A 119 5.34 8.88 4.92
C ALA A 119 3.82 8.91 5.20
N ALA A 120 3.03 8.20 4.39
CA ALA A 120 1.59 8.05 4.60
C ALA A 120 1.25 7.10 5.78
N TYR A 121 2.23 6.31 6.24
CA TYR A 121 2.02 5.39 7.36
C TYR A 121 1.55 6.14 8.62
N GLY A 122 0.46 5.65 9.20
CA GLY A 122 -0.20 6.20 10.39
C GLY A 122 -1.20 7.33 10.11
N GLU A 123 -1.42 7.75 8.85
CA GLU A 123 -2.42 8.78 8.51
C GLU A 123 -3.82 8.22 8.30
N ASP A 124 -3.96 6.94 7.93
CA ASP A 124 -5.24 6.28 7.77
C ASP A 124 -5.27 5.02 8.64
N PRO A 125 -5.75 5.11 9.88
CA PRO A 125 -5.82 3.98 10.78
C PRO A 125 -6.65 2.80 10.24
N ALA A 126 -7.57 2.96 9.28
CA ALA A 126 -8.31 1.84 8.68
C ALA A 126 -7.45 1.10 7.62
N ARG A 127 -6.62 1.85 6.90
CA ARG A 127 -5.58 1.34 5.98
C ARG A 127 -4.34 0.83 6.73
N ASP A 128 -3.93 1.43 7.84
CA ASP A 128 -2.69 1.09 8.55
C ASP A 128 -2.88 -0.04 9.56
N ARG A 129 -4.09 -0.15 10.14
CA ARG A 129 -4.53 -1.39 10.79
C ARG A 129 -4.41 -2.59 9.85
N ALA A 130 -4.19 -2.38 8.54
CA ALA A 130 -4.02 -3.45 7.59
C ALA A 130 -2.77 -4.26 7.64
N ASN A 131 -1.67 -3.57 7.86
CA ASN A 131 -0.42 -4.07 7.33
C ASN A 131 0.29 -4.98 8.34
N TRP A 132 -0.10 -4.88 9.62
CA TRP A 132 0.37 -5.73 10.72
C TRP A 132 -0.36 -5.45 12.06
N GLU A 133 -1.00 -4.28 12.20
CA GLU A 133 -1.67 -3.82 13.45
C GLU A 133 -3.12 -4.28 13.64
N TRP A 134 -3.55 -5.23 12.84
CA TRP A 134 -4.74 -6.03 13.14
C TRP A 134 -4.49 -6.97 14.34
N GLN A 135 -3.26 -7.04 14.85
CA GLN A 135 -2.86 -7.79 16.03
C GLN A 135 -3.14 -6.99 17.34
N PRO A 136 -4.18 -7.32 18.12
CA PRO A 136 -4.57 -6.63 19.37
C PRO A 136 -3.54 -6.63 20.51
N TRP A 137 -2.34 -7.16 20.28
CA TRP A 137 -1.24 -7.25 21.24
C TRP A 137 -0.05 -6.33 20.89
N HIS A 138 -0.18 -5.45 19.88
CA HIS A 138 0.87 -4.50 19.51
C HIS A 138 0.76 -3.11 20.14
N GLU A 139 -0.36 -2.76 20.80
CA GLU A 139 -0.44 -1.49 21.53
C GLU A 139 0.58 -1.43 22.69
N ASP A 140 0.84 -2.56 23.37
CA ASP A 140 1.83 -2.67 24.45
C ASP A 140 3.29 -2.66 23.97
N THR A 141 3.56 -2.88 22.68
CA THR A 141 4.91 -2.86 22.08
C THR A 141 5.25 -1.57 21.34
N ARG A 142 4.32 -0.61 21.25
CA ARG A 142 4.64 0.76 20.85
C ARG A 142 5.42 1.43 21.98
N GLY A 143 6.71 1.12 22.06
CA GLY A 143 7.67 2.01 22.72
C GLY A 143 7.46 3.44 22.22
N LYS A 144 7.80 4.45 23.03
CA LYS A 144 7.80 5.83 22.54
C LYS A 144 8.63 5.86 21.25
N ARG A 145 8.00 6.22 20.13
CA ARG A 145 8.71 6.41 18.85
C ARG A 145 9.91 7.32 19.10
N ASP A 146 11.04 6.94 18.53
CA ASP A 146 12.24 7.75 18.60
C ASP A 146 11.91 9.16 18.08
N PRO A 147 12.21 10.24 18.84
CA PRO A 147 12.02 11.60 18.36
C PRO A 147 12.61 11.86 16.96
N ASP A 148 13.72 11.20 16.63
CA ASP A 148 14.35 11.31 15.30
C ASP A 148 13.50 10.66 14.20
N GLU A 149 12.87 9.51 14.45
CA GLU A 149 11.95 8.86 13.52
C GLU A 149 10.69 9.72 13.28
N LEU A 150 10.16 10.34 14.34
CA LEU A 150 9.02 11.26 14.23
C LEU A 150 9.38 12.52 13.44
N ALA A 151 10.56 13.08 13.68
CA ALA A 151 11.07 14.22 12.92
C ALA A 151 11.28 13.87 11.45
N ALA A 152 11.85 12.70 11.15
CA ALA A 152 12.02 12.18 9.79
C ALA A 152 10.68 11.98 9.07
N LEU A 153 9.71 11.36 9.75
CA LEU A 153 8.36 11.17 9.24
C LEU A 153 7.69 12.51 8.90
N GLN A 154 7.76 13.48 9.82
CA GLN A 154 7.18 14.80 9.61
C GLN A 154 7.87 15.53 8.45
N ALA A 155 9.20 15.51 8.38
CA ALA A 155 9.96 16.12 7.29
C ALA A 155 9.57 15.54 5.92
N CYS A 156 9.36 14.22 5.83
CA CYS A 156 8.90 13.58 4.60
C CYS A 156 7.46 14.00 4.23
N ARG A 157 6.59 14.19 5.23
CA ARG A 157 5.22 14.69 4.99
C ARG A 157 5.19 16.13 4.51
N ASP A 158 6.09 16.97 5.02
CA ASP A 158 6.19 18.40 4.70
C ASP A 158 6.62 18.64 3.25
N ILE A 159 7.43 17.75 2.68
CA ILE A 159 7.92 17.86 1.29
C ILE A 159 6.97 17.27 0.24
N ARG A 160 5.87 16.61 0.63
CA ARG A 160 4.93 15.96 -0.31
C ARG A 160 4.45 16.87 -1.45
N PRO A 161 4.11 18.16 -1.23
CA PRO A 161 3.75 19.06 -2.33
C PRO A 161 4.86 19.19 -3.38
N ALA A 162 6.11 19.36 -2.94
CA ALA A 162 7.25 19.48 -3.84
C ALA A 162 7.53 18.18 -4.61
N LEU A 163 7.37 17.03 -3.95
CA LEU A 163 7.49 15.73 -4.61
C LEU A 163 6.39 15.54 -5.67
N TYR A 164 5.15 15.90 -5.36
CA TYR A 164 4.05 15.78 -6.30
C TYR A 164 4.22 16.71 -7.50
N ASP A 165 4.60 17.96 -7.28
CA ASP A 165 4.85 18.92 -8.36
C ASP A 165 5.96 18.42 -9.32
N ALA A 166 6.94 17.66 -8.82
CA ALA A 166 7.97 17.02 -9.65
C ALA A 166 7.49 15.75 -10.36
N VAL A 167 6.56 15.00 -9.78
CA VAL A 167 6.01 13.74 -10.33
C VAL A 167 4.91 13.99 -11.37
N GLU A 168 4.07 15.01 -11.17
CA GLU A 168 2.88 15.29 -11.99
C GLU A 168 3.14 15.27 -13.51
N PRO A 169 4.21 15.90 -14.04
CA PRO A 169 4.46 15.93 -15.49
C PRO A 169 4.54 14.53 -16.12
N PHE A 170 5.00 13.54 -15.37
CA PHE A 170 5.20 12.17 -15.84
C PHE A 170 3.90 11.35 -15.90
N LEU A 171 2.80 11.83 -15.32
CA LEU A 171 1.46 11.24 -15.50
C LEU A 171 0.95 11.35 -16.94
N SER A 172 1.56 12.22 -17.75
CA SER A 172 1.28 12.37 -19.18
C SER A 172 2.31 11.67 -20.08
N SER A 173 3.26 10.92 -19.52
CA SER A 173 4.30 10.23 -20.29
C SER A 173 3.70 9.22 -21.28
N CYS A 174 4.29 9.13 -22.48
CA CYS A 174 3.98 8.09 -23.46
C CYS A 174 4.72 6.77 -23.18
N ASP A 175 5.80 6.81 -22.38
CA ASP A 175 6.50 5.64 -21.89
C ASP A 175 5.67 4.95 -20.79
N PRO A 176 5.21 3.70 -21.00
CA PRO A 176 4.38 2.98 -20.03
C PRO A 176 5.04 2.75 -18.67
N HIS A 177 6.36 2.54 -18.62
CA HIS A 177 7.09 2.33 -17.36
C HIS A 177 7.18 3.63 -16.57
N ILE A 178 7.53 4.74 -17.22
CA ILE A 178 7.55 6.07 -16.57
C ILE A 178 6.16 6.44 -16.08
N TYR A 179 5.12 6.23 -16.91
CA TYR A 179 3.74 6.49 -16.51
C TYR A 179 3.32 5.65 -15.30
N ALA A 180 3.61 4.34 -15.31
CA ALA A 180 3.24 3.45 -14.22
C ALA A 180 3.95 3.82 -12.91
N SER A 181 5.26 4.12 -12.94
CA SER A 181 6.02 4.55 -11.76
C SER A 181 5.55 5.92 -11.26
N ALA A 182 5.25 6.87 -12.16
CA ALA A 182 4.70 8.17 -11.79
C ALA A 182 3.31 8.04 -11.13
N LEU A 183 2.43 7.19 -11.66
CA LEU A 183 1.14 6.89 -11.05
C LEU A 183 1.32 6.23 -9.68
N GLY A 184 2.29 5.33 -9.55
CA GLY A 184 2.67 4.69 -8.30
C GLY A 184 3.10 5.69 -7.23
N ALA A 185 3.86 6.72 -7.60
CA ALA A 185 4.26 7.80 -6.69
C ALA A 185 3.12 8.79 -6.38
N ALA A 186 2.33 9.17 -7.39
CA ALA A 186 1.21 10.09 -7.22
C ALA A 186 0.12 9.53 -6.29
N LEU A 187 -0.08 8.21 -6.28
CA LEU A 187 -1.12 7.55 -5.49
C LEU A 187 -1.03 7.84 -3.98
N PRO A 188 0.08 7.54 -3.27
CA PRO A 188 0.25 7.90 -1.86
C PRO A 188 0.38 9.42 -1.65
N LEU A 189 1.04 10.17 -2.56
CA LEU A 189 1.18 11.62 -2.43
C LEU A 189 -0.16 12.35 -2.42
N LEU A 190 -1.07 11.99 -3.32
CA LEU A 190 -2.40 12.60 -3.43
C LEU A 190 -3.43 11.99 -2.47
N SER A 191 -3.08 10.92 -1.75
CA SER A 191 -3.89 10.45 -0.61
C SER A 191 -3.73 11.36 0.62
N ALA A 192 -2.69 12.21 0.63
CA ALA A 192 -2.47 13.19 1.69
C ALA A 192 -3.57 14.27 1.69
N PRO A 193 -4.21 14.56 2.84
CA PRO A 193 -5.22 15.61 2.93
C PRO A 193 -4.71 16.99 2.48
N ALA A 194 -3.42 17.28 2.69
CA ALA A 194 -2.78 18.54 2.31
C ALA A 194 -2.68 18.76 0.79
N LEU A 195 -2.85 17.71 -0.02
CA LEU A 195 -2.81 17.78 -1.49
C LEU A 195 -4.20 17.56 -2.13
N ALA A 196 -5.28 17.62 -1.35
CA ALA A 196 -6.63 17.39 -1.84
C ALA A 196 -7.04 18.36 -2.99
N ASP A 197 -6.47 19.57 -3.04
CA ASP A 197 -6.70 20.54 -4.12
C ASP A 197 -6.10 20.09 -5.47
N ARG A 198 -5.08 19.21 -5.44
CA ARG A 198 -4.40 18.68 -6.64
C ARG A 198 -5.15 17.50 -7.28
N VAL A 199 -5.96 16.78 -6.50
CA VAL A 199 -6.67 15.56 -6.93
C VAL A 199 -7.54 15.77 -8.19
N PRO A 200 -8.38 16.82 -8.32
CA PRO A 200 -9.27 16.96 -9.48
C PRO A 200 -8.52 17.04 -10.81
N ARG A 201 -7.37 17.74 -10.82
CA ARG A 201 -6.52 17.85 -12.02
C ARG A 201 -5.88 16.52 -12.39
N ALA A 202 -5.32 15.81 -11.41
CA ALA A 202 -4.76 14.48 -11.61
C ALA A 202 -5.82 13.50 -12.16
N ALA A 203 -7.00 13.50 -11.56
CA ALA A 203 -8.12 12.66 -11.97
C ALA A 203 -8.55 12.94 -13.43
N ALA A 204 -8.59 14.21 -13.84
CA ALA A 204 -8.91 14.58 -15.21
C ALA A 204 -7.86 14.06 -16.22
N LEU A 205 -6.56 14.14 -15.87
CA LEU A 205 -5.49 13.58 -16.70
C LEU A 205 -5.65 12.06 -16.88
N LEU A 206 -5.88 11.33 -15.79
CA LEU A 206 -6.05 9.88 -15.86
C LEU A 206 -7.30 9.48 -16.64
N ARG A 207 -8.43 10.17 -16.42
CA ARG A 207 -9.68 9.91 -17.16
C ARG A 207 -9.53 10.17 -18.66
N GLY A 208 -8.80 11.21 -19.06
CA GLY A 208 -8.53 11.49 -20.47
C GLY A 208 -7.79 10.36 -21.19
N ARG A 209 -7.03 9.54 -20.46
CA ARG A 209 -6.24 8.42 -21.00
C ARG A 209 -6.98 7.08 -21.01
N LEU A 210 -8.00 6.91 -20.17
CA LEU A 210 -8.72 5.63 -20.03
C LEU A 210 -9.24 5.10 -21.38
N GLY A 211 -9.76 5.99 -22.22
CA GLY A 211 -10.33 5.61 -23.53
C GLY A 211 -9.31 5.03 -24.52
N THR A 212 -8.01 5.27 -24.31
CA THR A 212 -6.94 4.72 -25.16
C THR A 212 -6.29 3.47 -24.60
N MET A 213 -6.56 3.12 -23.33
CA MET A 213 -5.93 1.99 -22.65
C MET A 213 -6.64 0.67 -22.95
N THR A 214 -5.91 -0.28 -23.51
CA THR A 214 -6.41 -1.63 -23.81
C THR A 214 -5.99 -2.66 -22.76
N GLY A 215 -4.96 -2.38 -21.96
CA GLY A 215 -4.45 -3.28 -20.94
C GLY A 215 -5.28 -3.30 -19.65
N ARG A 216 -5.55 -4.50 -19.10
CA ARG A 216 -6.19 -4.69 -17.79
C ARG A 216 -5.47 -3.92 -16.68
N ARG A 217 -4.15 -4.12 -16.55
CA ARG A 217 -3.32 -3.54 -15.47
C ARG A 217 -3.37 -2.02 -15.48
N GLU A 218 -3.27 -1.41 -16.65
CA GLU A 218 -3.30 0.05 -16.82
C GLU A 218 -4.65 0.63 -16.39
N ARG A 219 -5.76 0.10 -16.93
CA ARG A 219 -7.11 0.53 -16.56
C ARG A 219 -7.40 0.30 -15.08
N ALA A 220 -7.00 -0.84 -14.53
CA ALA A 220 -7.19 -1.15 -13.11
C ALA A 220 -6.38 -0.23 -12.20
N SER A 221 -5.16 0.13 -12.60
CA SER A 221 -4.31 1.08 -11.84
C SER A 221 -4.93 2.48 -11.81
N VAL A 222 -5.50 2.94 -12.93
CA VAL A 222 -6.24 4.20 -12.98
C VAL A 222 -7.51 4.14 -12.12
N ALA A 223 -8.30 3.07 -12.25
CA ALA A 223 -9.51 2.89 -11.45
C ALA A 223 -9.22 2.87 -9.94
N ARG A 224 -8.11 2.24 -9.55
CA ARG A 224 -7.60 2.22 -8.16
C ARG A 224 -7.21 3.63 -7.69
N ALA A 225 -6.45 4.36 -8.49
CA ALA A 225 -6.03 5.72 -8.12
C ALA A 225 -7.24 6.65 -7.94
N LEU A 226 -8.16 6.65 -8.92
CA LEU A 226 -9.40 7.44 -8.86
C LEU A 226 -10.24 7.10 -7.63
N SER A 227 -10.43 5.80 -7.35
CA SER A 227 -11.23 5.38 -6.21
C SER A 227 -10.58 5.79 -4.89
N LEU A 228 -9.28 5.57 -4.72
CA LEU A 228 -8.54 5.97 -3.51
C LEU A 228 -8.58 7.47 -3.24
N TRP A 229 -8.53 8.30 -4.28
CA TRP A 229 -8.66 9.75 -4.15
C TRP A 229 -10.11 10.24 -3.95
N GLY A 230 -11.07 9.31 -3.78
CA GLY A 230 -12.47 9.63 -3.54
C GLY A 230 -13.21 10.21 -4.75
N MET A 231 -12.68 10.01 -5.96
CA MET A 231 -13.35 10.42 -7.18
C MET A 231 -14.54 9.50 -7.45
N ASP A 232 -15.59 10.01 -8.10
CA ASP A 232 -16.66 9.15 -8.62
C ASP A 232 -16.07 8.14 -9.60
N THR A 233 -16.36 6.85 -9.41
CA THR A 233 -15.93 5.73 -10.24
C THR A 233 -17.11 4.88 -10.73
N SER A 234 -18.34 5.41 -10.65
CA SER A 234 -19.57 4.67 -10.97
C SER A 234 -19.60 4.15 -12.41
N ASP A 235 -18.99 4.87 -13.35
CA ASP A 235 -18.78 4.43 -14.73
C ASP A 235 -17.87 3.20 -14.84
N LEU A 236 -16.83 3.13 -14.00
CA LEU A 236 -15.85 2.04 -13.98
C LEU A 236 -16.37 0.78 -13.26
N LEU A 237 -17.39 0.91 -12.41
CA LEU A 237 -18.13 -0.24 -11.87
C LEU A 237 -18.90 -1.01 -12.96
N ALA A 238 -19.01 -0.46 -14.18
CA ALA A 238 -19.59 -1.10 -15.35
C ALA A 238 -18.57 -1.59 -16.37
N ASP A 239 -17.25 -1.48 -16.09
CA ASP A 239 -16.21 -1.93 -17.01
C ASP A 239 -16.35 -3.43 -17.33
N SER A 240 -15.98 -3.82 -18.55
CA SER A 240 -16.07 -5.21 -19.00
C SER A 240 -15.10 -6.12 -18.22
N ASP A 241 -13.97 -5.59 -17.76
CA ASP A 241 -12.97 -6.33 -17.01
C ASP A 241 -13.27 -6.33 -15.49
N PRO A 242 -13.41 -7.51 -14.85
CA PRO A 242 -13.68 -7.61 -13.42
C PRO A 242 -12.62 -6.94 -12.54
N ALA A 243 -11.35 -6.95 -12.95
CA ALA A 243 -10.27 -6.35 -12.16
C ALA A 243 -10.40 -4.82 -12.09
N VAL A 244 -10.89 -4.20 -13.18
CA VAL A 244 -11.16 -2.75 -13.24
C VAL A 244 -12.35 -2.41 -12.34
N ARG A 245 -13.44 -3.17 -12.41
CA ARG A 245 -14.61 -2.99 -11.54
C ARG A 245 -14.22 -3.08 -10.07
N VAL A 246 -13.42 -4.08 -9.70
CA VAL A 246 -12.94 -4.24 -8.33
C VAL A 246 -12.10 -3.05 -7.90
N CYS A 247 -11.12 -2.62 -8.70
CA CYS A 247 -10.28 -1.47 -8.37
C CYS A 247 -11.08 -0.15 -8.21
N ALA A 248 -12.12 0.04 -9.04
CA ALA A 248 -13.05 1.15 -8.92
C ALA A 248 -13.84 1.12 -7.60
N ALA A 249 -14.09 -0.07 -7.05
CA ALA A 249 -14.83 -0.28 -5.81
C ALA A 249 -13.97 -0.23 -4.53
N LEU A 250 -12.64 -0.07 -4.60
CA LEU A 250 -11.75 -0.09 -3.42
C LEU A 250 -11.68 1.24 -2.64
N GLY A 251 -12.12 2.34 -3.23
CA GLY A 251 -11.99 3.69 -2.66
C GLY A 251 -12.85 3.95 -1.41
N PRO A 252 -12.55 4.98 -0.60
CA PRO A 252 -13.35 5.32 0.57
C PRO A 252 -14.72 5.92 0.21
N VAL A 253 -14.82 6.68 -0.88
CA VAL A 253 -16.08 7.30 -1.35
C VAL A 253 -16.72 6.40 -2.41
N ARG A 254 -17.92 5.88 -2.16
CA ARG A 254 -18.62 4.96 -3.08
C ARG A 254 -20.05 5.42 -3.32
N VAL A 255 -20.22 6.19 -4.39
CA VAL A 255 -21.52 6.79 -4.83
C VAL A 255 -22.61 5.71 -4.98
N ASP A 256 -22.24 4.50 -5.41
CA ASP A 256 -23.12 3.32 -5.48
C ASP A 256 -22.60 2.19 -4.55
N ARG A 257 -22.77 2.38 -3.24
CA ARG A 257 -22.35 1.42 -2.20
C ARG A 257 -22.85 -0.01 -2.48
N PRO A 258 -24.15 -0.28 -2.75
CA PRO A 258 -24.62 -1.65 -2.96
C PRO A 258 -23.93 -2.34 -4.14
N ARG A 259 -23.74 -1.64 -5.27
CA ARG A 259 -23.04 -2.20 -6.42
C ARG A 259 -21.56 -2.42 -6.15
N ALA A 260 -20.89 -1.46 -5.50
CA ALA A 260 -19.49 -1.61 -5.12
C ALA A 260 -19.29 -2.81 -4.19
N LEU A 261 -20.16 -2.99 -3.19
CA LEU A 261 -20.11 -4.15 -2.29
C LEU A 261 -20.32 -5.46 -3.06
N ALA A 262 -21.30 -5.50 -3.96
CA ALA A 262 -21.57 -6.68 -4.78
C ALA A 262 -20.37 -7.08 -5.66
N VAL A 263 -19.69 -6.09 -6.26
CA VAL A 263 -18.47 -6.32 -7.06
C VAL A 263 -17.34 -6.91 -6.21
N LEU A 264 -17.10 -6.38 -5.01
CA LEU A 264 -16.07 -6.90 -4.11
C LEU A 264 -16.40 -8.31 -3.62
N LEU A 265 -17.66 -8.55 -3.23
CA LEU A 265 -18.11 -9.87 -2.79
C LEU A 265 -18.02 -10.91 -3.90
N ASP A 266 -18.33 -10.54 -5.14
CA ASP A 266 -18.21 -11.45 -6.28
C ASP A 266 -16.75 -11.86 -6.53
N ALA A 267 -15.81 -10.91 -6.44
CA ALA A 267 -14.38 -11.20 -6.55
C ALA A 267 -13.87 -12.13 -5.43
N LEU A 268 -14.44 -12.05 -4.24
CA LEU A 268 -14.07 -12.90 -3.10
C LEU A 268 -14.66 -14.32 -3.18
N ARG A 269 -15.60 -14.59 -4.09
CA ARG A 269 -16.11 -15.96 -4.30
C ARG A 269 -15.09 -16.88 -4.97
N ASP A 270 -14.19 -16.33 -5.79
CA ASP A 270 -13.04 -17.04 -6.36
C ASP A 270 -11.74 -16.28 -6.09
N PRO A 271 -11.18 -16.40 -4.87
CA PRO A 271 -9.99 -15.65 -4.50
C PRO A 271 -8.75 -16.01 -5.34
N ARG A 272 -8.68 -17.22 -5.92
CA ARG A 272 -7.54 -17.62 -6.76
C ARG A 272 -7.53 -16.90 -8.09
N THR A 273 -8.70 -16.82 -8.73
CA THR A 273 -8.84 -16.05 -9.97
C THR A 273 -8.55 -14.57 -9.69
N THR A 274 -9.04 -14.03 -8.57
CA THR A 274 -8.80 -12.63 -8.16
C THR A 274 -7.32 -12.35 -7.92
N ASP A 275 -6.60 -13.22 -7.20
CA ASP A 275 -5.16 -13.06 -7.01
C ASP A 275 -4.38 -13.22 -8.31
N GLY A 276 -4.86 -14.06 -9.23
CA GLY A 276 -4.26 -14.29 -10.55
C GLY A 276 -4.49 -13.17 -11.58
N TRP A 277 -5.25 -12.11 -11.25
CA TRP A 277 -5.49 -11.01 -12.18
C TRP A 277 -4.23 -10.19 -12.49
N PHE A 278 -3.29 -10.14 -11.55
CA PHE A 278 -2.06 -9.37 -11.66
C PHE A 278 -0.86 -10.28 -11.32
N PRO A 279 0.00 -10.61 -12.29
CA PRO A 279 1.20 -11.41 -12.04
C PRO A 279 2.16 -10.75 -11.03
N GLU A 280 2.23 -9.42 -11.08
CA GLU A 280 2.90 -8.57 -10.09
C GLU A 280 1.85 -7.77 -9.32
N PRO A 281 2.02 -7.54 -8.00
CA PRO A 281 1.12 -6.68 -7.26
C PRO A 281 0.92 -5.31 -7.91
N LEU A 282 -0.28 -4.75 -7.77
CA LEU A 282 -0.51 -3.34 -8.09
C LEU A 282 0.21 -2.48 -7.04
N ARG A 283 0.65 -1.27 -7.42
CA ARG A 283 1.26 -0.33 -6.48
C ARG A 283 0.32 -0.03 -5.31
N GLY A 284 0.86 -0.07 -4.09
CA GLY A 284 0.13 0.07 -2.83
C GLY A 284 -0.85 -1.06 -2.50
N VAL A 285 -0.70 -2.25 -3.11
CA VAL A 285 -1.36 -3.49 -2.69
C VAL A 285 -0.33 -4.37 -2.01
N ASP A 286 -0.55 -4.64 -0.73
CA ASP A 286 0.30 -5.53 0.06
C ASP A 286 -0.21 -6.96 0.03
N GLY A 287 0.69 -7.91 -0.23
CA GLY A 287 0.39 -9.34 -0.28
C GLY A 287 -0.56 -9.73 -1.42
N CYS A 288 -1.42 -10.73 -1.17
CA CYS A 288 -2.38 -11.19 -2.17
C CYS A 288 -3.48 -10.12 -2.39
N PHE A 289 -3.86 -9.90 -3.64
CA PHE A 289 -4.85 -8.87 -4.00
C PHE A 289 -6.16 -9.04 -3.24
N ARG A 290 -6.60 -10.28 -3.00
CA ARG A 290 -7.79 -10.59 -2.21
C ARG A 290 -7.79 -9.99 -0.80
N PHE A 291 -6.64 -9.75 -0.18
CA PHE A 291 -6.59 -9.14 1.16
C PHE A 291 -7.12 -7.71 1.09
N THR A 292 -6.65 -6.93 0.11
CA THR A 292 -7.15 -5.56 -0.11
C THR A 292 -8.65 -5.56 -0.43
N VAL A 293 -9.12 -6.52 -1.24
CA VAL A 293 -10.53 -6.67 -1.60
C VAL A 293 -11.39 -7.01 -0.38
N LEU A 294 -10.97 -7.99 0.43
CA LEU A 294 -11.67 -8.44 1.63
C LEU A 294 -11.86 -7.29 2.59
N ARG A 295 -10.79 -6.56 2.93
CA ARG A 295 -10.85 -5.42 3.84
C ARG A 295 -11.79 -4.34 3.35
N SER A 296 -11.70 -4.02 2.06
CA SER A 296 -12.56 -3.02 1.43
C SER A 296 -14.02 -3.43 1.43
N ALA A 297 -14.33 -4.74 1.43
CA ALA A 297 -15.69 -5.26 1.56
C ALA A 297 -16.18 -5.22 3.01
N LEU A 298 -15.33 -5.61 3.96
CA LEU A 298 -15.65 -5.57 5.40
C LEU A 298 -15.92 -4.14 5.89
N ASP A 299 -15.12 -3.18 5.43
CA ASP A 299 -15.25 -1.75 5.73
C ASP A 299 -16.52 -1.14 5.10
N LEU A 300 -16.84 -1.52 3.86
CA LEU A 300 -18.01 -1.00 3.15
C LEU A 300 -19.35 -1.57 3.67
N ALA A 301 -19.32 -2.79 4.21
CA ALA A 301 -20.50 -3.43 4.74
C ALA A 301 -21.02 -2.66 5.95
N VAL A 302 -22.33 -2.42 6.02
CA VAL A 302 -22.95 -1.75 7.18
C VAL A 302 -23.06 -2.73 8.36
N SER A 303 -23.28 -4.01 8.06
CA SER A 303 -23.42 -5.08 9.03
C SER A 303 -22.62 -6.31 8.60
N PHE A 304 -22.33 -7.22 9.53
CA PHE A 304 -21.63 -8.46 9.20
C PHE A 304 -22.49 -9.35 8.29
N GLU A 305 -23.81 -9.26 8.40
CA GLU A 305 -24.79 -10.02 7.62
C GLU A 305 -24.65 -9.80 6.11
N GLU A 306 -24.27 -8.60 5.66
CA GLU A 306 -24.06 -8.29 4.24
C GLU A 306 -22.89 -9.08 3.62
N VAL A 307 -21.89 -9.48 4.44
CA VAL A 307 -20.65 -10.15 3.98
C VAL A 307 -20.58 -11.62 4.42
N ALA A 308 -21.39 -12.01 5.40
CA ALA A 308 -21.28 -13.26 6.13
C ALA A 308 -21.22 -14.51 5.24
N ALA A 309 -22.03 -14.57 4.19
CA ALA A 309 -22.08 -15.74 3.31
C ALA A 309 -20.74 -15.98 2.60
N VAL A 310 -20.12 -14.92 2.06
CA VAL A 310 -18.85 -15.00 1.34
C VAL A 310 -17.70 -15.23 2.31
N THR A 311 -17.65 -14.49 3.42
CA THR A 311 -16.57 -14.63 4.41
C THR A 311 -16.59 -16.01 5.10
N THR A 312 -17.78 -16.56 5.37
CA THR A 312 -17.91 -17.91 5.92
C THR A 312 -17.45 -18.97 4.92
N ALA A 313 -17.79 -18.81 3.63
CA ALA A 313 -17.29 -19.71 2.59
C ALA A 313 -15.76 -19.64 2.43
N MET A 314 -15.17 -18.44 2.57
CA MET A 314 -13.70 -18.28 2.58
C MET A 314 -13.06 -19.04 3.76
N VAL A 315 -13.62 -18.94 4.96
CA VAL A 315 -13.15 -19.70 6.14
C VAL A 315 -13.29 -21.21 5.90
N ALA A 316 -14.45 -21.65 5.38
CA ALA A 316 -14.74 -23.05 5.10
C ALA A 316 -13.85 -23.67 4.02
N ALA A 317 -13.42 -22.89 3.01
CA ALA A 317 -12.54 -23.36 1.93
C ALA A 317 -11.11 -23.69 2.38
N GLY A 318 -10.75 -23.36 3.63
CA GLY A 318 -9.67 -23.92 4.43
C GLY A 318 -8.34 -24.25 3.75
N ARG A 319 -7.35 -23.33 3.85
CA ARG A 319 -5.92 -23.64 3.63
C ARG A 319 -5.06 -23.07 4.76
N ARG A 320 -3.95 -23.75 5.09
CA ARG A 320 -3.05 -23.39 6.21
C ARG A 320 -2.30 -22.06 6.07
N SER A 321 -2.28 -21.40 4.90
CA SER A 321 -1.23 -20.43 4.58
C SER A 321 -1.60 -18.93 4.63
N VAL A 322 -2.76 -18.52 5.15
CA VAL A 322 -3.11 -17.08 5.22
C VAL A 322 -3.94 -16.72 6.46
N VAL A 323 -3.38 -17.00 7.62
CA VAL A 323 -4.10 -16.97 8.90
C VAL A 323 -4.42 -15.52 9.32
N ASP A 324 -3.45 -14.61 9.27
CA ASP A 324 -3.59 -13.25 9.86
C ASP A 324 -4.30 -12.22 8.97
N HIS A 325 -4.23 -12.36 7.64
CA HIS A 325 -4.77 -11.35 6.71
C HIS A 325 -6.23 -11.59 6.28
N GLU A 326 -6.82 -12.74 6.63
CA GLU A 326 -8.20 -13.08 6.28
C GLU A 326 -9.07 -13.36 7.52
N ARG A 327 -8.69 -14.35 8.33
CA ARG A 327 -9.54 -14.86 9.43
C ARG A 327 -9.69 -13.84 10.56
N GLY A 328 -8.60 -13.18 10.94
CA GLY A 328 -8.62 -12.11 11.94
C GLY A 328 -9.57 -10.96 11.61
N PRO A 329 -9.41 -10.29 10.45
CA PRO A 329 -10.31 -9.23 10.01
C PRO A 329 -11.79 -9.66 9.93
N ILE A 330 -12.07 -10.89 9.47
CA ILE A 330 -13.44 -11.43 9.43
C ILE A 330 -14.01 -11.59 10.85
N LEU A 331 -13.23 -12.14 11.79
CA LEU A 331 -13.64 -12.28 13.19
C LEU A 331 -13.92 -10.91 13.83
N PHE A 332 -13.04 -9.95 13.64
CA PHE A 332 -13.21 -8.62 14.23
C PHE A 332 -14.41 -7.88 13.64
N ARG A 333 -14.70 -8.05 12.34
CA ARG A 333 -15.91 -7.49 11.74
C ARG A 333 -17.19 -8.15 12.30
N ALA A 334 -17.14 -9.44 12.60
CA ALA A 334 -18.24 -10.18 13.20
C ALA A 334 -18.47 -9.82 14.68
N PHE A 335 -17.42 -9.41 15.40
CA PHE A 335 -17.44 -9.10 16.84
C PHE A 335 -16.73 -7.76 17.14
N PRO A 336 -17.23 -6.61 16.65
CA PRO A 336 -16.53 -5.33 16.74
C PRO A 336 -16.37 -4.79 18.17
N GLY A 337 -17.25 -5.19 19.09
CA GLY A 337 -17.16 -4.88 20.53
C GLY A 337 -16.73 -6.07 21.39
N GLY A 338 -16.29 -7.17 20.77
CA GLY A 338 -16.14 -8.46 21.42
C GLY A 338 -17.47 -9.20 21.63
N TYR A 339 -17.36 -10.48 21.97
CA TYR A 339 -18.49 -11.33 22.32
C TYR A 339 -18.93 -11.04 23.76
N GLU A 340 -20.21 -10.69 23.92
CA GLU A 340 -20.82 -10.50 25.22
C GLU A 340 -21.77 -11.68 25.53
N PRO A 341 -21.55 -12.44 26.61
CA PRO A 341 -22.40 -13.58 26.97
C PRO A 341 -23.88 -13.25 27.19
N ALA A 342 -24.20 -11.99 27.45
CA ALA A 342 -25.57 -11.49 27.63
C ALA A 342 -26.34 -11.34 26.30
N HIS A 343 -25.64 -11.30 25.17
CA HIS A 343 -26.22 -11.15 23.84
C HIS A 343 -26.16 -12.47 23.06
N SER A 344 -27.30 -12.90 22.53
CA SER A 344 -27.36 -14.09 21.67
C SER A 344 -26.61 -13.85 20.35
N LEU A 345 -25.90 -14.87 19.89
CA LEU A 345 -25.22 -14.84 18.59
C LEU A 345 -26.22 -14.73 17.43
N THR A 346 -25.93 -13.88 16.45
CA THR A 346 -26.71 -13.84 15.21
C THR A 346 -26.51 -15.12 14.41
N SER A 347 -27.45 -15.46 13.52
CA SER A 347 -27.31 -16.63 12.64
C SER A 347 -26.04 -16.56 11.77
N ALA A 348 -25.63 -15.36 11.37
CA ALA A 348 -24.40 -15.13 10.64
C ALA A 348 -23.15 -15.43 11.48
N GLN A 349 -23.10 -14.92 12.73
CA GLN A 349 -22.01 -15.21 13.66
C GLN A 349 -21.91 -16.70 13.98
N ARG A 350 -23.04 -17.39 14.18
CA ARG A 350 -23.06 -18.83 14.41
C ARG A 350 -22.55 -19.62 13.22
N ALA A 351 -22.97 -19.27 12.00
CA ALA A 351 -22.48 -19.90 10.77
C ALA A 351 -20.96 -19.73 10.61
N LEU A 352 -20.44 -18.52 10.88
CA LEU A 352 -19.01 -18.25 10.86
C LEU A 352 -18.25 -19.12 11.87
N LEU A 353 -18.68 -19.13 13.14
CA LEU A 353 -18.04 -19.92 14.19
C LEU A 353 -18.13 -21.43 13.92
N GLY A 354 -19.25 -21.90 13.33
CA GLY A 354 -19.39 -23.27 12.85
C GLY A 354 -18.32 -23.63 11.81
N ALA A 355 -18.13 -22.77 10.80
CA ALA A 355 -17.08 -22.97 9.80
C ALA A 355 -15.66 -23.00 10.41
N PHE A 356 -15.39 -22.21 11.45
CA PHE A 356 -14.13 -22.31 12.18
C PHE A 356 -13.97 -23.69 12.85
N VAL A 357 -14.98 -24.17 13.59
CA VAL A 357 -14.94 -25.47 14.27
C VAL A 357 -14.80 -26.65 13.29
N ASP A 358 -15.49 -26.58 12.15
CA ASP A 358 -15.48 -27.63 11.13
C ASP A 358 -14.14 -27.73 10.40
N THR A 359 -13.42 -26.61 10.26
CA THR A 359 -12.13 -26.55 9.56
C THR A 359 -10.91 -26.57 10.49
N ASP A 360 -11.10 -26.56 11.81
CA ASP A 360 -10.01 -26.43 12.77
C ASP A 360 -9.03 -27.62 12.73
N GLU A 361 -9.54 -28.86 12.64
CA GLU A 361 -8.69 -30.05 12.59
C GLU A 361 -7.73 -30.07 11.38
N THR A 362 -8.18 -29.53 10.23
CA THR A 362 -7.40 -29.54 8.99
C THR A 362 -6.48 -28.32 8.87
N THR A 363 -6.93 -27.16 9.38
CA THR A 363 -6.26 -25.89 9.14
C THR A 363 -5.68 -25.21 10.39
N GLY A 364 -5.91 -25.75 11.58
CA GLY A 364 -5.58 -25.10 12.85
C GLY A 364 -6.24 -23.72 12.97
N SER A 365 -7.49 -23.60 12.51
CA SER A 365 -8.17 -22.31 12.31
C SER A 365 -8.41 -21.54 13.59
N ILE A 366 -8.52 -22.21 14.74
CA ILE A 366 -8.72 -21.60 16.04
C ILE A 366 -7.39 -21.56 16.78
N GLY A 367 -6.68 -22.70 16.87
CA GLY A 367 -5.40 -22.78 17.57
C GLY A 367 -4.31 -21.86 16.97
N GLY A 368 -4.31 -21.63 15.66
CA GLY A 368 -3.41 -20.69 14.99
C GLY A 368 -3.85 -19.21 15.07
N ASN A 369 -5.09 -18.94 15.46
CA ASN A 369 -5.68 -17.59 15.57
C ASN A 369 -6.06 -17.24 17.02
N TRP A 370 -5.57 -17.96 18.02
CA TRP A 370 -6.07 -17.87 19.40
C TRP A 370 -6.12 -16.43 19.95
N LEU A 371 -5.13 -15.60 19.60
CA LEU A 371 -5.12 -14.20 20.02
C LEU A 371 -6.25 -13.36 19.39
N TRP A 372 -6.66 -13.67 18.15
CA TRP A 372 -7.81 -13.04 17.50
C TRP A 372 -9.12 -13.42 18.15
N PHE A 373 -9.26 -14.70 18.52
CA PHE A 373 -10.41 -15.17 19.29
C PHE A 373 -10.47 -14.49 20.66
N ARG A 374 -9.34 -14.39 21.37
CA ARG A 374 -9.23 -13.66 22.63
C ARG A 374 -9.71 -12.22 22.50
N ALA A 375 -9.24 -11.50 21.48
CA ALA A 375 -9.61 -10.11 21.28
C ALA A 375 -11.07 -9.91 20.86
N ALA A 376 -11.64 -10.89 20.17
CA ALA A 376 -13.07 -10.96 19.91
C ALA A 376 -13.88 -11.41 21.14
N GLY A 377 -13.28 -11.59 22.33
CA GLY A 377 -13.97 -12.04 23.55
C GLY A 377 -14.43 -13.50 23.49
N LEU A 378 -13.90 -14.30 22.57
CA LEU A 378 -14.30 -15.67 22.31
C LEU A 378 -13.33 -16.68 22.94
N PRO A 379 -13.80 -17.91 23.22
CA PRO A 379 -12.92 -19.02 23.60
C PRO A 379 -11.76 -19.26 22.62
N GLU A 380 -10.58 -19.53 23.15
CA GLU A 380 -9.33 -19.69 22.38
C GLU A 380 -9.11 -21.12 21.85
N ASN A 381 -10.09 -22.00 22.01
CA ASN A 381 -10.02 -23.40 21.60
C ASN A 381 -11.34 -23.87 20.98
N ARG A 382 -11.25 -24.94 20.19
CA ARG A 382 -12.37 -25.52 19.45
C ARG A 382 -13.49 -25.98 20.36
N GLU A 383 -13.16 -26.63 21.48
CA GLU A 383 -14.14 -27.16 22.43
C GLU A 383 -15.00 -26.05 23.04
N GLY A 384 -14.38 -24.91 23.36
CA GLY A 384 -15.04 -23.74 23.90
C GLY A 384 -15.99 -23.09 22.89
N ILE A 385 -15.56 -22.94 21.63
CA ILE A 385 -16.43 -22.43 20.56
C ILE A 385 -17.58 -23.40 20.27
N ALA A 386 -17.32 -24.70 20.24
CA ALA A 386 -18.36 -25.71 20.06
C ALA A 386 -19.37 -25.75 21.21
N ALA A 387 -18.92 -25.50 22.45
CA ALA A 387 -19.81 -25.35 23.60
C ALA A 387 -20.71 -24.13 23.45
N LEU A 388 -20.14 -22.99 23.04
CA LEU A 388 -20.88 -21.75 22.82
C LEU A 388 -22.01 -21.91 21.79
N LEU A 389 -21.74 -22.61 20.68
CA LEU A 389 -22.72 -22.90 19.63
C LEU A 389 -23.86 -23.82 20.10
N ARG A 390 -23.67 -24.61 21.15
CA ARG A 390 -24.72 -25.49 21.72
C ARG A 390 -25.61 -24.78 22.74
N THR A 391 -25.12 -23.72 23.38
CA THR A 391 -25.84 -23.00 24.46
C THR A 391 -26.98 -22.12 23.95
N TYR A 392 -26.94 -21.71 22.67
CA TYR A 392 -27.93 -20.82 22.05
C TYR A 392 -28.36 -21.36 20.66
N PRO A 393 -29.40 -22.22 20.60
CA PRO A 393 -29.87 -22.84 19.35
C PRO A 393 -30.53 -21.86 18.36
#